data_AF-A0A259P151-F1
#
_entry.id   AF-A0A259P151-F1
#
_cell.length_a   1.000
_cell.length_b   1.000
_cell.length_c   1.000
_cell.angle_alpha   90.00
_cell.angle_beta   90.00
_cell.angle_gamma   90.00
#
_symmetry.space_group_name_H-M   'P 1'
#
loop_
_entity.id
_entity.type
_entity.pdbx_description
1 polymer ?
#
loop_
_entity_poly.entity_id
_entity_poly.type
_entity_poly.pdbx_seq_one_letter_code
_entity_poly.pdbx_strand_id
1 'polypeptide(L)'
;MSVLRLIFNFFWFILGGFVMGLAWWLIGLLCFISIIGIPFGRACFVMGELAFWPFGQDVINRRYLNKVDDIGTGAFGTLGNIIWFV
;
A
#
# COMPACT_ATOMS: atom_id res chain seq x y z
N MET A 1 23.06 0.91 0.05
CA MET A 1 22.26 -0.34 0.01
C MET A 1 23.08 -1.45 0.65
N SER A 2 22.71 -1.95 1.82
CA SER A 2 23.41 -3.11 2.39
C SER A 2 23.18 -4.32 1.50
N VAL A 3 24.25 -5.05 1.16
CA VAL A 3 24.23 -6.23 0.26
C VAL A 3 23.14 -7.25 0.69
N LEU A 4 22.94 -7.38 2.00
CA LEU A 4 21.89 -8.21 2.60
C LEU A 4 20.47 -7.87 2.11
N ARG A 5 20.13 -6.58 1.96
CA ARG A 5 18.81 -6.13 1.50
C ARG A 5 18.54 -6.56 0.06
N LEU A 6 19.56 -6.47 -0.80
CA LEU A 6 19.45 -6.89 -2.20
C LEU A 6 19.23 -8.40 -2.30
N ILE A 7 19.97 -9.19 -1.53
CA ILE A 7 19.84 -10.64 -1.49
C ILE A 7 18.41 -11.02 -1.05
N PHE A 8 17.93 -10.46 0.07
CA PHE A 8 16.60 -10.81 0.57
C PHE A 8 15.46 -10.35 -0.33
N ASN A 9 15.53 -9.15 -0.93
CA ASN A 9 14.53 -8.71 -1.91
C ASN A 9 14.54 -9.61 -3.15
N PHE A 10 15.71 -10.02 -3.65
CA PHE A 10 15.80 -10.91 -4.81
C PHE A 10 15.16 -12.28 -4.55
N PHE A 11 15.50 -12.92 -3.43
CA PHE A 11 14.89 -14.19 -3.04
C PHE A 11 13.39 -14.04 -2.82
N TRP A 12 12.96 -12.99 -2.12
CA TRP A 12 11.55 -12.71 -1.88
C TRP A 12 10.74 -12.54 -3.17
N PHE A 13 11.28 -11.75 -4.10
CA PHE A 13 10.63 -11.47 -5.38
C PHE A 13 10.33 -12.77 -6.15
N ILE A 14 11.27 -13.71 -6.16
CA ILE A 14 11.15 -15.01 -6.84
C ILE A 14 10.24 -15.97 -6.08
N LEU A 15 10.30 -16.00 -4.74
CA LEU A 15 9.53 -16.95 -3.92
C LEU A 15 8.02 -16.63 -3.85
N GLY A 16 7.61 -15.43 -4.25
CA GLY A 16 6.19 -15.06 -4.27
C GLY A 16 5.90 -13.56 -4.16
N GLY A 17 6.91 -12.74 -3.84
CA GLY A 17 6.77 -11.28 -3.74
C GLY A 17 6.25 -10.64 -5.02
N PHE A 18 6.67 -11.13 -6.19
CA PHE A 18 6.16 -10.66 -7.48
C PHE A 18 4.66 -10.93 -7.66
N VAL A 19 4.21 -12.13 -7.32
CA VAL A 19 2.80 -12.53 -7.45
C VAL A 19 1.94 -11.73 -6.47
N MET A 20 2.40 -11.54 -5.22
CA MET A 20 1.70 -10.73 -4.23
C MET A 20 1.58 -9.26 -4.66
N GLY A 21 2.66 -8.65 -5.16
CA GLY A 21 2.64 -7.28 -5.65
C GLY A 21 1.66 -7.09 -6.81
N LEU A 22 1.68 -8.02 -7.77
CA LEU A 22 0.73 -8.02 -8.90
C LEU A 22 -0.72 -8.23 -8.45
N ALA A 23 -0.97 -9.12 -7.49
CA ALA A 23 -2.32 -9.34 -6.96
C ALA A 23 -2.88 -8.06 -6.32
N TRP A 24 -2.06 -7.33 -5.56
CA TRP A 24 -2.44 -6.04 -4.99
C TRP A 24 -2.74 -4.99 -6.05
N TRP A 25 -1.93 -4.90 -7.11
CA TRP A 25 -2.18 -3.98 -8.21
C TRP A 25 -3.45 -4.34 -9.00
N LEU A 26 -3.70 -5.63 -9.21
CA LEU A 26 -4.93 -6.11 -9.86
C LEU A 26 -6.16 -5.76 -9.02
N ILE A 27 -6.13 -6.01 -7.71
CA ILE A 27 -7.20 -5.60 -6.79
C ILE A 27 -7.37 -4.08 -6.80
N GLY A 28 -6.28 -3.31 -6.79
CA GLY A 28 -6.34 -1.85 -6.88
C GLY A 28 -7.01 -1.35 -8.16
N LEU A 29 -6.75 -2.01 -9.29
CA LEU A 29 -7.40 -1.71 -10.56
C LEU A 29 -8.90 -2.04 -10.53
N LEU A 30 -9.28 -3.17 -9.94
CA LEU A 30 -10.68 -3.53 -9.72
C LEU A 30 -11.39 -2.54 -8.79
N CYS A 31 -10.70 -2.08 -7.73
CA CYS A 31 -11.21 -1.06 -6.84
C CYS A 31 -11.52 0.25 -7.59
N PHE A 32 -10.73 0.64 -8.58
CA PHE A 32 -11.02 1.83 -9.40
C PHE A 32 -12.23 1.70 -10.33
N ILE A 33 -12.61 0.47 -10.70
CA ILE A 33 -13.83 0.23 -11.49
C ILE A 33 -15.07 0.37 -10.60
N SER A 34 -14.96 0.01 -9.33
CA SER A 34 -16.05 0.14 -8.36
C SER A 34 -16.13 1.55 -7.75
N ILE A 35 -17.29 2.20 -7.84
CA ILE A 35 -17.51 3.52 -7.18
C ILE A 35 -17.17 3.46 -5.69
N ILE A 36 -17.47 2.31 -5.06
CA ILE A 36 -17.26 2.05 -3.64
C ILE A 36 -15.77 1.81 -3.32
N GLY A 37 -15.00 1.18 -4.20
CA GLY A 37 -13.59 0.82 -3.95
C GLY A 37 -12.57 1.91 -4.34
N ILE A 38 -12.95 2.91 -5.14
CA ILE A 38 -12.08 4.03 -5.55
C ILE A 38 -11.23 4.63 -4.40
N PRO A 39 -11.77 4.93 -3.20
CA PRO A 39 -10.95 5.49 -2.11
C PRO A 39 -9.79 4.59 -1.67
N PHE A 40 -9.91 3.27 -1.81
CA PHE A 40 -8.90 2.29 -1.42
C PHE A 40 -7.94 1.92 -2.55
N GLY A 41 -8.29 2.20 -3.81
CA GLY A 41 -7.49 1.83 -4.97
C GLY A 41 -6.03 2.24 -4.82
N ARG A 42 -5.77 3.50 -4.42
CA ARG A 42 -4.42 4.01 -4.18
C ARG A 42 -3.65 3.23 -3.11
N ALA A 43 -4.32 2.84 -2.02
CA ALA A 43 -3.68 2.09 -0.93
C ALA A 43 -3.25 0.70 -1.40
N CYS A 44 -4.03 0.05 -2.27
CA CYS A 44 -3.65 -1.23 -2.88
C CYS A 44 -2.36 -1.12 -3.70
N PHE A 45 -2.15 -0.04 -4.45
CA PHE A 45 -0.90 0.16 -5.20
C PHE A 45 0.32 0.35 -4.29
N VAL A 46 0.15 1.10 -3.19
CA VAL A 46 1.20 1.29 -2.17
C VAL A 46 1.56 -0.05 -1.52
N MET A 47 0.56 -0.86 -1.17
CA MET A 47 0.79 -2.21 -0.63
C MET A 47 1.46 -3.13 -1.64
N GLY A 48 1.11 -3.03 -2.92
CA GLY A 48 1.77 -3.76 -3.99
C GLY A 48 3.25 -3.39 -4.16
N GLU A 49 3.57 -2.09 -4.10
CA GLU A 49 4.95 -1.61 -4.16
C GLU A 49 5.78 -2.10 -2.95
N LEU A 50 5.19 -2.05 -1.75
CA LEU A 50 5.80 -2.61 -0.55
C LEU A 50 6.00 -4.13 -0.65
N ALA A 51 5.05 -4.84 -1.27
CA ALA A 51 5.14 -6.29 -1.47
C ALA A 51 6.24 -6.69 -2.46
N PHE A 52 6.53 -5.87 -3.48
CA PHE A 52 7.65 -6.12 -4.40
C PHE A 52 9.01 -5.97 -3.70
N TRP A 53 9.15 -4.96 -2.84
CA TRP A 53 10.43 -4.60 -2.23
C TRP A 53 10.30 -4.36 -0.71
N PRO A 54 10.00 -5.39 0.09
CA PRO A 54 9.69 -5.19 1.51
C PRO A 54 10.93 -4.83 2.33
N PHE A 55 12.11 -5.31 1.94
CA PHE A 55 13.31 -5.14 2.76
C PHE A 55 13.91 -3.75 2.58
N GLY A 56 13.88 -2.98 3.66
CA GLY A 56 14.47 -1.66 3.73
C GLY A 56 13.51 -0.50 3.49
N GLN A 57 12.21 -0.80 3.42
CA GLN A 57 11.14 0.19 3.48
C GLN A 57 10.70 0.37 4.93
N ASP A 58 10.47 1.62 5.34
CA ASP A 58 9.91 1.95 6.66
C ASP A 58 8.52 2.54 6.49
N VAL A 59 7.54 2.00 7.21
CA VAL A 59 6.16 2.50 7.20
C VAL A 59 6.07 3.68 8.17
N ILE A 60 6.11 4.89 7.62
CA ILE A 60 6.08 6.14 8.39
C ILE A 60 4.70 6.79 8.22
N ASN A 61 4.15 7.35 9.29
CA ASN A 61 2.90 8.08 9.20
C ASN A 61 3.08 9.35 8.35
N ARG A 62 2.16 9.55 7.40
CA ARG A 62 2.19 10.62 6.39
C ARG A 62 2.24 12.04 6.99
N ARG A 63 1.66 12.23 8.18
CA ARG A 63 1.74 13.49 8.94
C ARG A 63 3.18 13.83 9.33
N TYR A 64 3.99 12.84 9.72
CA TYR A 64 5.40 13.08 10.05
C TYR A 64 6.23 13.42 8.81
N LEU A 65 5.89 12.86 7.64
CA LEU A 65 6.64 13.10 6.40
C LEU A 65 6.32 14.48 5.79
N ASN A 66 5.03 14.80 5.63
CA ASN A 66 4.60 15.99 4.89
C ASN A 66 4.37 17.21 5.78
N LYS A 67 4.26 17.02 7.12
CA LYS A 67 3.87 18.06 8.09
C LYS A 67 2.55 18.78 7.76
N VAL A 68 1.73 18.16 6.91
CA VAL A 68 0.40 18.63 6.51
C VAL A 68 -0.62 17.62 6.98
N ASP A 69 -1.75 18.11 7.48
CA ASP A 69 -2.87 17.26 7.86
C ASP A 69 -3.61 16.74 6.63
N ASP A 70 -3.55 15.42 6.42
CA ASP A 70 -4.32 14.73 5.39
C ASP A 70 -5.70 14.31 5.93
N ILE A 71 -6.76 14.65 5.19
CA ILE A 71 -8.16 14.29 5.52
C ILE A 71 -8.34 12.77 5.63
N GLY A 72 -7.65 12.01 4.78
CA GLY A 72 -7.79 10.54 4.70
C GLY A 72 -7.18 9.75 5.86
N THR A 73 -6.26 10.33 6.63
CA THR A 73 -5.64 9.68 7.80
C THR A 73 -6.12 10.24 9.14
N GLY A 74 -7.00 11.24 9.12
CA GLY A 74 -7.60 11.85 10.32
C GLY A 74 -8.98 11.25 10.67
N ALA A 75 -9.71 11.93 11.56
CA ALA A 75 -11.05 11.52 12.01
C ALA A 75 -12.07 11.37 10.87
N PHE A 76 -11.97 12.21 9.84
CA PHE A 76 -12.82 12.11 8.65
C PHE A 76 -12.51 10.86 7.82
N GLY A 77 -11.24 10.45 7.73
CA GLY A 77 -10.84 9.18 7.10
C GLY A 77 -11.37 7.97 7.85
N THR A 78 -11.32 7.98 9.19
CA THR A 78 -11.89 6.89 10.00
C THR A 78 -13.41 6.81 9.86
N LEU A 79 -14.11 7.94 9.83
CA LEU A 79 -15.55 7.98 9.59
C LEU A 79 -15.89 7.48 8.18
N GLY A 80 -15.12 7.88 7.16
CA GLY A 80 -15.27 7.40 5.80
C GLY A 80 -15.12 5.87 5.71
N ASN A 81 -14.14 5.29 6.40
CA ASN A 81 -13.97 3.83 6.46
C ASN A 81 -15.13 3.13 7.17
N ILE A 82 -15.68 3.72 8.24
CA ILE A 82 -16.83 3.15 8.97
C ILE A 82 -18.09 3.19 8.11
N ILE A 83 -18.38 4.33 7.47
CA ILE A 83 -19.54 4.49 6.56
C ILE A 83 -19.41 3.53 5.37
N TRP A 84 -18.20 3.31 4.89
CA TRP A 84 -17.95 2.37 3.81
C TRP A 84 -18.15 0.90 4.21
N PHE A 85 -17.84 0.55 5.45
CA PHE A 85 -17.94 -0.82 5.95
C PHE A 85 -19.39 -1.29 6.22
N VAL A 86 -20.30 -0.34 6.51
CA VAL A 86 -21.73 -0.57 6.81
C VAL A 86 -22.56 -0.47 5.54
#